data_AF-A0A5Q4ZJJ4-F1
#
_entry.id   AF-A0A5Q4ZJJ4-F1
#
_cell.length_a   1.000
_cell.length_b   1.000
_cell.length_c   1.000
_cell.angle_alpha   90.00
_cell.angle_beta   90.00
_cell.angle_gamma   90.00
#
_symmetry.space_group_name_H-M   'P 1'
#
loop_
_entity.id
_entity.type
_entity.pdbx_description
1 polymer ?
#
loop_
_entity_poly.entity_id
_entity_poly.type
_entity_poly.pdbx_seq_one_letter_code
_entity_poly.pdbx_strand_id
1 'polypeptide(L)'
;MWLHISEPAANIIGGVTKTRTRTNQRKAALTQQSRQATYGSNPISRIKSFSGPLTQPLFRRGVLVKRAAPNVAMSVNLLDDLVATPWRHGFIALMRRINADPAIAPVGTALLPYAEPFRIGQKPSLVFAPSEVAEARIKDNRLHIRLHSLGMLGPNGPLPIHVTEIAREREALRGDTTLSNFLDVFHHRSLALLYRAWASAQAAASLDRPDHDRFSFYVGCVSGTSPRRDRTVRLPSHARLASGVHLVHEARNPDALAMTVAHRFGVPARIDEWSLHWTVLPPKLQCRAGEERMSAILGGGAVLGEQVPGKMHRFCLVLGPLDIETYHRLTPRGADLLRLVALVRAHMGLEYEWLLELQIRPQDATCASLGDHQQLGWSGWLGESPAGEPVVGMRFEPELYVKQLVRNMKQVQR
;
A
#
# COMPACT_ATOMS: atom_id res chain seq x y z
N MET A 1 54.46 -2.76 9.13
CA MET A 1 54.54 -4.21 9.31
C MET A 1 54.05 -4.84 8.01
N TRP A 2 55.03 -5.30 7.23
CA TRP A 2 55.04 -6.17 6.04
C TRP A 2 53.75 -6.99 5.79
N LEU A 3 53.23 -7.20 4.56
CA LEU A 3 53.94 -7.64 3.35
C LEU A 3 53.19 -7.37 2.02
N HIS A 4 54.02 -7.12 1.00
CA HIS A 4 53.82 -7.22 -0.46
C HIS A 4 53.38 -8.60 -0.96
N ILE A 5 52.87 -8.66 -2.21
CA ILE A 5 53.26 -9.51 -3.37
C ILE A 5 52.09 -9.46 -4.38
N SER A 6 52.07 -8.61 -5.43
CA SER A 6 52.69 -8.71 -6.78
C SER A 6 52.36 -10.00 -7.58
N GLU A 7 51.82 -9.80 -8.79
CA GLU A 7 51.47 -10.76 -9.85
C GLU A 7 52.59 -11.76 -10.23
N PRO A 8 52.28 -12.77 -11.06
CA PRO A 8 52.66 -12.61 -12.48
C PRO A 8 51.66 -13.13 -13.52
N ALA A 9 51.84 -12.60 -14.73
CA ALA A 9 51.12 -12.82 -15.98
C ALA A 9 51.42 -14.17 -16.69
N ALA A 10 50.49 -14.62 -17.55
CA ALA A 10 50.79 -15.27 -18.85
C ALA A 10 49.50 -15.48 -19.71
N ASN A 11 49.25 -14.54 -20.63
CA ASN A 11 49.13 -14.72 -22.08
C ASN A 11 48.58 -16.06 -22.67
N ILE A 12 47.55 -15.99 -23.55
CA ILE A 12 47.54 -16.48 -24.97
C ILE A 12 46.11 -16.76 -25.53
N ILE A 13 45.72 -15.92 -26.50
CA ILE A 13 45.14 -16.17 -27.85
C ILE A 13 43.78 -16.90 -28.03
N GLY A 14 42.90 -16.21 -28.76
CA GLY A 14 41.81 -16.77 -29.61
C GLY A 14 40.42 -16.23 -29.23
N GLY A 15 39.72 -15.36 -29.95
CA GLY A 15 39.84 -14.96 -31.35
C GLY A 15 38.87 -15.72 -32.25
N VAL A 16 37.55 -15.63 -32.04
CA VAL A 16 36.56 -15.85 -33.13
C VAL A 16 35.31 -14.98 -32.91
N THR A 17 35.14 -14.04 -33.84
CA THR A 17 33.90 -13.33 -34.14
C THR A 17 32.91 -14.27 -34.84
N LYS A 18 31.63 -14.24 -34.45
CA LYS A 18 30.53 -14.71 -35.32
C LYS A 18 29.35 -13.75 -35.27
N THR A 19 29.22 -13.01 -36.36
CA THR A 19 28.07 -12.20 -36.76
C THR A 19 26.98 -13.07 -37.40
N ARG A 20 25.72 -12.62 -37.23
CA ARG A 20 24.51 -12.86 -38.06
C ARG A 20 23.97 -14.31 -38.14
N THR A 21 22.67 -14.50 -37.83
CA THR A 21 21.54 -14.25 -38.75
C THR A 21 20.17 -14.42 -38.06
N ARG A 22 19.28 -13.45 -38.29
CA ARG A 22 17.82 -13.55 -38.21
C ARG A 22 17.32 -14.48 -39.31
N THR A 23 16.48 -15.48 -39.01
CA THR A 23 15.20 -15.75 -39.72
C THR A 23 14.41 -16.92 -39.11
N ASN A 24 13.10 -16.70 -39.01
CA ASN A 24 11.99 -17.66 -39.14
C ASN A 24 11.89 -18.85 -38.17
N GLN A 25 10.91 -18.77 -37.26
CA GLN A 25 9.81 -19.76 -37.20
C GLN A 25 8.51 -19.10 -36.69
N ARG A 26 7.72 -18.56 -37.63
CA ARG A 26 6.25 -18.50 -37.54
C ARG A 26 5.74 -19.89 -37.94
N LYS A 27 5.21 -20.68 -36.99
CA LYS A 27 4.27 -21.80 -37.23
C LYS A 27 3.88 -22.43 -35.87
N ALA A 28 2.89 -21.84 -35.21
CA ALA A 28 2.14 -22.47 -34.12
C ALA A 28 0.76 -21.81 -34.02
N ALA A 29 0.02 -21.86 -35.13
CA ALA A 29 -1.40 -21.64 -35.19
C ALA A 29 -1.95 -22.70 -36.17
N LEU A 30 -3.10 -23.27 -35.84
CA LEU A 30 -3.74 -24.44 -36.47
C LEU A 30 -3.16 -25.80 -36.04
N THR A 31 -3.80 -26.42 -35.05
CA THR A 31 -4.37 -27.79 -35.11
C THR A 31 -4.84 -28.14 -33.70
N GLN A 32 -6.16 -28.09 -33.44
CA GLN A 32 -6.91 -29.03 -32.59
C GLN A 32 -8.33 -28.48 -32.32
N GLN A 33 -9.18 -28.64 -33.34
CA GLN A 33 -10.62 -28.67 -33.19
C GLN A 33 -11.05 -29.99 -33.84
N SER A 34 -11.42 -30.99 -33.03
CA SER A 34 -12.29 -32.13 -33.38
C SER A 34 -12.17 -33.23 -32.33
N ARG A 35 -13.21 -33.39 -31.51
CA ARG A 35 -13.83 -34.67 -31.09
C ARG A 35 -14.91 -34.39 -30.05
N GLN A 36 -16.09 -34.04 -30.54
CA GLN A 36 -17.36 -34.39 -29.91
C GLN A 36 -17.86 -35.66 -30.58
N ALA A 37 -18.15 -36.70 -29.80
CA ALA A 37 -19.11 -37.76 -30.13
C ALA A 37 -19.56 -38.39 -28.80
N THR A 38 -20.78 -38.14 -28.35
CA THR A 38 -21.97 -39.02 -28.49
C THR A 38 -21.90 -40.28 -27.61
N TYR A 39 -22.66 -40.29 -26.51
CA TYR A 39 -23.31 -41.50 -26.00
C TYR A 39 -24.72 -41.14 -25.53
N GLY A 40 -25.68 -41.94 -26.01
CA GLY A 40 -27.11 -41.65 -25.99
C GLY A 40 -27.86 -42.14 -24.75
N SER A 41 -29.08 -41.63 -24.67
CA SER A 41 -30.33 -42.17 -24.11
C SER A 41 -30.32 -43.67 -23.76
N ASN A 42 -31.01 -44.15 -22.72
CA ASN A 42 -32.49 -44.19 -22.63
C ASN A 42 -32.99 -44.67 -21.22
N PRO A 43 -34.30 -44.87 -20.93
CA PRO A 43 -35.06 -44.20 -19.85
C PRO A 43 -35.59 -45.15 -18.76
N ILE A 44 -36.34 -44.66 -17.75
CA ILE A 44 -37.55 -45.30 -17.14
C ILE A 44 -38.19 -44.40 -16.04
N SER A 45 -39.52 -44.19 -16.17
CA SER A 45 -40.57 -43.75 -15.22
C SER A 45 -40.32 -42.51 -14.32
N ARG A 46 -41.03 -41.38 -14.40
CA ARG A 46 -42.48 -41.08 -14.39
C ARG A 46 -43.25 -41.68 -13.20
N ILE A 47 -43.18 -41.00 -12.05
CA ILE A 47 -44.25 -40.99 -11.05
C ILE A 47 -44.70 -39.54 -10.86
N LYS A 48 -45.96 -39.28 -11.19
CA LYS A 48 -46.68 -38.04 -10.88
C LYS A 48 -47.14 -38.12 -9.42
N SER A 49 -46.93 -37.07 -8.64
CA SER A 49 -47.72 -36.83 -7.43
C SER A 49 -47.89 -35.34 -7.17
N PHE A 50 -49.10 -34.89 -7.52
CA PHE A 50 -49.96 -33.95 -6.79
C PHE A 50 -49.36 -32.68 -6.15
N SER A 51 -49.73 -31.57 -6.77
CA SER A 51 -49.84 -30.22 -6.21
C SER A 51 -50.87 -30.15 -5.07
N GLY A 52 -50.47 -29.55 -3.95
CA GLY A 52 -51.36 -28.98 -2.94
C GLY A 52 -50.74 -27.66 -2.42
N PRO A 53 -51.52 -26.59 -2.21
CA PRO A 53 -50.97 -25.30 -1.82
C PRO A 53 -50.58 -25.33 -0.33
N LEU A 54 -49.28 -25.19 -0.06
CA LEU A 54 -48.78 -24.94 1.30
C LEU A 54 -49.02 -23.48 1.66
N THR A 55 -49.94 -23.30 2.59
CA THR A 55 -50.30 -22.07 3.30
C THR A 55 -49.04 -21.37 3.82
N GLN A 56 -48.78 -20.15 3.35
CA GLN A 56 -47.75 -19.28 3.91
C GLN A 56 -48.17 -18.84 5.33
N PRO A 57 -47.33 -18.99 6.37
CA PRO A 57 -47.57 -18.29 7.61
C PRO A 57 -47.15 -16.82 7.47
N LEU A 58 -48.13 -15.95 7.69
CA LEU A 58 -48.00 -14.50 7.80
C LEU A 58 -46.86 -14.10 8.76
N PHE A 59 -45.90 -13.36 8.22
CA PHE A 59 -44.88 -12.63 8.99
C PHE A 59 -45.56 -11.67 9.98
N ARG A 60 -45.67 -12.06 11.25
CA ARG A 60 -45.89 -11.11 12.34
C ARG A 60 -44.64 -10.26 12.48
N ARG A 61 -44.78 -8.94 12.29
CA ARG A 61 -43.76 -7.91 12.61
C ARG A 61 -43.26 -8.13 14.04
N GLY A 62 -42.09 -8.78 14.14
CA GLY A 62 -41.35 -8.92 15.38
C GLY A 62 -40.73 -7.58 15.75
N VAL A 63 -41.10 -7.10 16.92
CA VAL A 63 -40.46 -6.01 17.65
C VAL A 63 -38.93 -6.16 17.56
N LEU A 64 -38.25 -5.15 17.03
CA LEU A 64 -36.80 -5.00 17.10
C LEU A 64 -36.40 -4.88 18.58
N VAL A 65 -36.22 -6.02 19.24
CA VAL A 65 -35.48 -6.07 20.50
C VAL A 65 -34.07 -5.62 20.17
N LYS A 66 -33.70 -4.42 20.60
CA LYS A 66 -32.31 -3.95 20.67
C LYS A 66 -31.53 -4.97 21.51
N ARG A 67 -30.99 -6.00 20.86
CA ARG A 67 -29.97 -6.86 21.47
C ARG A 67 -28.76 -5.97 21.73
N ALA A 68 -28.34 -5.91 22.98
CA ALA A 68 -27.10 -5.25 23.36
C ALA A 68 -26.01 -5.75 22.41
N ALA A 69 -25.31 -4.81 21.76
CA ALA A 69 -24.18 -5.19 20.92
C ALA A 69 -23.20 -5.96 21.81
N PRO A 70 -22.72 -7.14 21.39
CA PRO A 70 -21.66 -7.81 22.12
C PRO A 70 -20.48 -6.85 22.25
N ASN A 71 -19.63 -7.04 23.27
CA ASN A 71 -18.43 -6.22 23.49
C ASN A 71 -17.34 -6.43 22.40
N VAL A 72 -17.74 -6.84 21.20
CA VAL A 72 -16.93 -7.07 20.01
C VAL A 72 -17.48 -6.16 18.92
N ALA A 73 -16.70 -5.21 18.39
CA ALA A 73 -17.13 -4.34 17.30
C ALA A 73 -17.16 -5.08 15.95
N MET A 74 -18.03 -6.07 15.83
CA MET A 74 -18.44 -6.65 14.56
C MET A 74 -19.81 -6.11 14.15
N SER A 75 -20.04 -6.00 12.85
CA SER A 75 -21.37 -5.63 12.35
C SER A 75 -22.38 -6.71 12.74
N VAL A 76 -23.60 -6.30 13.10
CA VAL A 76 -24.68 -7.22 13.48
C VAL A 76 -24.93 -8.25 12.37
N ASN A 77 -24.90 -7.83 11.10
CA ASN A 77 -25.04 -8.72 9.95
C ASN A 77 -23.95 -9.80 9.88
N LEU A 78 -22.70 -9.46 10.22
CA LEU A 78 -21.60 -10.44 10.22
C LEU A 78 -21.74 -11.43 11.38
N LEU A 79 -22.20 -10.96 12.54
CA LEU A 79 -22.49 -11.82 13.68
C LEU A 79 -23.63 -12.80 13.38
N ASP A 80 -24.71 -12.30 12.78
CA ASP A 80 -25.86 -13.13 12.39
C ASP A 80 -25.45 -14.16 11.33
N ASP A 81 -24.64 -13.76 10.33
CA ASP A 81 -24.10 -14.68 9.33
C ASP A 81 -23.14 -15.72 9.93
N LEU A 82 -22.28 -15.31 10.87
CA LEU A 82 -21.36 -16.20 11.56
C LEU A 82 -22.10 -17.25 12.41
N VAL A 83 -23.20 -16.86 13.06
CA VAL A 83 -24.05 -17.78 13.83
C VAL A 83 -24.85 -18.70 12.91
N ALA A 84 -25.34 -18.19 11.77
CA ALA A 84 -26.15 -18.95 10.82
C ALA A 84 -25.32 -19.92 9.96
N THR A 85 -24.13 -19.51 9.51
CA THR A 85 -23.29 -20.27 8.58
C THR A 85 -21.81 -20.35 9.00
N PRO A 86 -21.50 -20.90 10.20
CA PRO A 86 -20.13 -20.93 10.73
C PRO A 86 -19.12 -21.61 9.81
N TRP A 87 -19.54 -22.62 9.03
CA TRP A 87 -18.67 -23.36 8.11
C TRP A 87 -18.11 -22.53 6.95
N ARG A 88 -18.66 -21.34 6.67
CA ARG A 88 -18.14 -20.42 5.64
C ARG A 88 -16.96 -19.57 6.12
N HIS A 89 -16.71 -19.54 7.42
CA HIS A 89 -15.73 -18.64 8.04
C HIS A 89 -14.46 -19.40 8.42
N GLY A 90 -13.30 -18.80 8.10
CA GLY A 90 -11.98 -19.27 8.54
C GLY A 90 -11.59 -18.66 9.89
N PHE A 91 -10.88 -19.40 10.72
CA PHE A 91 -10.47 -18.99 12.07
C PHE A 91 -9.59 -17.73 12.03
N ILE A 92 -8.55 -17.71 11.20
CA ILE A 92 -7.60 -16.58 11.12
C ILE A 92 -8.29 -15.30 10.63
N ALA A 93 -9.15 -15.41 9.62
CA ALA A 93 -9.89 -14.27 9.07
C ALA A 93 -10.85 -13.68 10.10
N LEU A 94 -11.56 -14.54 10.83
CA LEU A 94 -12.45 -14.13 11.92
C LEU A 94 -11.68 -13.44 13.05
N MET A 95 -10.58 -14.04 13.50
CA MET A 95 -9.74 -13.45 14.54
C MET A 95 -9.10 -12.13 14.10
N ARG A 96 -8.73 -11.99 12.83
CA ARG A 96 -8.27 -10.73 12.25
C ARG A 96 -9.33 -9.64 12.31
N ARG A 97 -10.58 -9.98 11.97
CA ARG A 97 -11.69 -9.04 12.06
C ARG A 97 -11.96 -8.59 13.49
N ILE A 98 -11.92 -9.52 14.45
CA ILE A 98 -12.05 -9.22 15.88
C ILE A 98 -10.88 -8.33 16.33
N ASN A 99 -9.66 -8.69 15.97
CA ASN A 99 -8.46 -7.93 16.34
C ASN A 99 -8.38 -6.54 15.70
N ALA A 100 -9.12 -6.25 14.63
CA ALA A 100 -9.16 -4.93 14.02
C ALA A 100 -9.92 -3.89 14.87
N ASP A 101 -10.76 -4.31 15.82
CA ASP A 101 -11.53 -3.42 16.69
C ASP A 101 -10.60 -2.67 17.66
N PRO A 102 -10.44 -1.33 17.61
CA PRO A 102 -9.55 -0.60 18.50
C PRO A 102 -9.98 -0.62 19.98
N ALA A 103 -11.24 -0.97 20.29
CA ALA A 103 -11.75 -0.98 21.67
C ALA A 103 -11.22 -2.14 22.51
N ILE A 104 -10.76 -3.23 21.88
CA ILE A 104 -10.29 -4.44 22.57
C ILE A 104 -8.77 -4.42 22.71
N ALA A 105 -8.17 -5.16 23.65
CA ALA A 105 -6.73 -5.39 23.61
C ALA A 105 -6.34 -6.24 22.38
N PRO A 106 -5.12 -6.13 21.82
CA PRO A 106 -4.63 -7.08 20.83
C PRO A 106 -4.82 -8.53 21.27
N VAL A 107 -5.37 -9.35 20.37
CA VAL A 107 -5.69 -10.74 20.67
C VAL A 107 -4.45 -11.47 21.21
N GLY A 108 -4.59 -12.18 22.32
CA GLY A 108 -3.48 -12.89 22.96
C GLY A 108 -2.51 -11.98 23.72
N THR A 109 -2.83 -10.70 23.95
CA THR A 109 -2.06 -9.79 24.83
C THR A 109 -2.71 -9.55 26.19
N ALA A 110 -3.99 -9.89 26.35
CA ALA A 110 -4.68 -9.80 27.64
C ALA A 110 -3.96 -10.64 28.71
N LEU A 111 -3.80 -10.08 29.91
CA LEU A 111 -3.25 -10.80 31.08
C LEU A 111 -4.21 -11.86 31.58
N LEU A 112 -5.51 -11.54 31.63
CA LEU A 112 -6.56 -12.42 32.13
C LEU A 112 -7.44 -12.89 30.96
N PRO A 113 -7.76 -14.19 30.88
CA PRO A 113 -8.70 -14.70 29.88
C PRO A 113 -10.07 -14.02 29.92
N TYR A 114 -10.49 -13.52 31.10
CA TYR A 114 -11.79 -12.85 31.24
C TYR A 114 -11.83 -11.46 30.57
N ALA A 115 -10.67 -10.82 30.34
CA ALA A 115 -10.60 -9.53 29.69
C ALA A 115 -10.82 -9.59 28.17
N GLU A 116 -10.73 -10.79 27.56
CA GLU A 116 -11.04 -10.98 26.14
C GLU A 116 -12.57 -11.08 25.94
N PRO A 117 -13.15 -10.35 24.97
CA PRO A 117 -14.60 -10.32 24.73
C PRO A 117 -15.10 -11.56 23.96
N PHE A 118 -14.22 -12.51 23.66
CA PHE A 118 -14.51 -13.76 22.99
C PHE A 118 -13.92 -14.94 23.77
N ARG A 119 -14.45 -16.14 23.50
CA ARG A 119 -13.97 -17.42 23.97
C ARG A 119 -13.71 -18.32 22.78
N ILE A 120 -12.56 -18.97 22.78
CA ILE A 120 -12.19 -19.92 21.74
C ILE A 120 -12.10 -21.29 22.40
N GLY A 121 -12.74 -22.28 21.81
CA GLY A 121 -12.72 -23.64 22.30
C GLY A 121 -12.68 -24.65 21.16
N GLN A 122 -12.77 -25.92 21.51
CA GLN A 122 -12.81 -27.01 20.56
C GLN A 122 -14.16 -27.75 20.62
N LYS A 123 -14.66 -28.19 19.46
CA LYS A 123 -15.79 -29.10 19.36
C LYS A 123 -15.28 -30.55 19.27
N PRO A 124 -15.60 -31.43 20.24
CA PRO A 124 -15.21 -32.83 20.17
C PRO A 124 -15.92 -33.48 18.98
N SER A 125 -15.14 -34.01 18.04
CA SER A 125 -15.64 -34.53 16.78
C SER A 125 -14.74 -35.66 16.29
N LEU A 126 -15.33 -36.74 15.78
CA LEU A 126 -14.59 -37.84 15.15
C LEU A 126 -14.60 -37.75 13.63
N VAL A 127 -15.40 -36.84 13.07
CA VAL A 127 -15.44 -36.64 11.62
C VAL A 127 -14.20 -35.86 11.17
N PHE A 128 -13.78 -36.11 9.93
CA PHE A 128 -12.86 -35.21 9.24
C PHE A 128 -13.47 -33.82 9.21
N ALA A 129 -12.70 -32.80 9.61
CA ALA A 129 -13.18 -31.44 9.77
C ALA A 129 -13.62 -30.86 8.39
N PRO A 130 -14.93 -30.64 8.15
CA PRO A 130 -15.39 -30.09 6.87
C PRO A 130 -15.14 -28.58 6.77
N SER A 131 -14.93 -27.92 7.92
CA SER A 131 -14.64 -26.50 8.07
C SER A 131 -13.77 -26.28 9.31
N GLU A 132 -13.13 -25.12 9.40
CA GLU A 132 -12.34 -24.74 10.58
C GLU A 132 -13.24 -24.42 11.77
N VAL A 133 -14.20 -23.51 11.57
CA VAL A 133 -15.17 -23.09 12.58
C VAL A 133 -16.34 -24.07 12.60
N ALA A 134 -16.59 -24.66 13.75
CA ALA A 134 -17.64 -25.65 13.97
C ALA A 134 -18.95 -25.00 14.43
N GLU A 135 -18.84 -24.04 15.34
CA GLU A 135 -19.97 -23.27 15.85
C GLU A 135 -19.52 -21.91 16.39
N ALA A 136 -20.40 -20.93 16.26
CA ALA A 136 -20.26 -19.63 16.88
C ALA A 136 -21.57 -19.27 17.59
N ARG A 137 -21.49 -18.84 18.85
CA ARG A 137 -22.65 -18.49 19.67
C ARG A 137 -22.34 -17.26 20.52
N ILE A 138 -23.34 -16.43 20.77
CA ILE A 138 -23.21 -15.33 21.71
C ILE A 138 -23.79 -15.78 23.06
N LYS A 139 -22.96 -15.77 24.10
CA LYS A 139 -23.34 -16.12 25.47
C LYS A 139 -22.74 -15.10 26.43
N ASP A 140 -23.51 -14.62 27.40
CA ASP A 140 -23.04 -13.66 28.42
C ASP A 140 -22.35 -12.42 27.82
N ASN A 141 -22.91 -11.89 26.72
CA ASN A 141 -22.38 -10.78 25.92
C ASN A 141 -20.97 -11.01 25.30
N ARG A 142 -20.54 -12.27 25.21
CA ARG A 142 -19.27 -12.71 24.62
C ARG A 142 -19.50 -13.63 23.44
N LEU A 143 -18.58 -13.57 22.49
CA LEU A 143 -18.59 -14.48 21.34
C LEU A 143 -17.86 -15.78 21.68
N HIS A 144 -18.56 -16.89 21.70
CA HIS A 144 -17.99 -18.23 21.86
C HIS A 144 -17.80 -18.86 20.47
N ILE A 145 -16.56 -19.15 20.11
CA ILE A 145 -16.17 -19.78 18.85
C ILE A 145 -15.61 -21.16 19.20
N ARG A 146 -16.12 -22.21 18.56
CA ARG A 146 -15.54 -23.56 18.69
C ARG A 146 -15.05 -24.06 17.35
N LEU A 147 -13.85 -24.61 17.35
CA LEU A 147 -13.17 -25.11 16.17
C LEU A 147 -13.25 -26.63 16.10
N HIS A 148 -13.23 -27.17 14.88
CA HIS A 148 -13.06 -28.61 14.68
C HIS A 148 -11.60 -29.03 14.84
N SER A 149 -10.67 -28.21 14.37
CA SER A 149 -9.23 -28.46 14.36
C SER A 149 -8.50 -27.56 15.35
N LEU A 150 -7.21 -27.83 15.56
CA LEU A 150 -6.31 -27.08 16.45
C LEU A 150 -6.65 -27.20 17.95
N GLY A 151 -6.75 -28.42 18.44
CA GLY A 151 -6.90 -28.70 19.87
C GLY A 151 -6.51 -30.12 20.25
N MET A 152 -6.82 -30.48 21.49
CA MET A 152 -6.41 -31.76 22.08
C MET A 152 -7.28 -32.94 21.65
N LEU A 153 -8.52 -32.68 21.25
CA LEU A 153 -9.50 -33.69 20.85
C LEU A 153 -9.58 -33.84 19.32
N GLY A 154 -10.22 -34.89 18.85
CA GLY A 154 -10.45 -35.12 17.42
C GLY A 154 -9.55 -36.18 16.79
N PRO A 155 -9.77 -36.51 15.51
CA PRO A 155 -9.05 -37.60 14.83
C PRO A 155 -7.54 -37.34 14.72
N ASN A 156 -7.14 -36.06 14.70
CA ASN A 156 -5.74 -35.63 14.64
C ASN A 156 -5.27 -35.00 15.96
N GLY A 157 -6.04 -35.18 17.04
CA GLY A 157 -5.70 -34.65 18.36
C GLY A 157 -4.56 -35.46 19.01
N PRO A 158 -3.73 -34.83 19.86
CA PRO A 158 -2.69 -35.53 20.62
C PRO A 158 -3.25 -36.49 21.69
N LEU A 159 -4.50 -36.31 22.13
CA LEU A 159 -5.11 -37.23 23.09
C LEU A 159 -5.61 -38.51 22.40
N PRO A 160 -5.60 -39.65 23.11
CA PRO A 160 -6.17 -40.88 22.58
C PRO A 160 -7.62 -40.70 22.11
N ILE A 161 -7.97 -41.38 21.02
CA ILE A 161 -9.28 -41.23 20.36
C ILE A 161 -10.46 -41.52 21.31
N HIS A 162 -10.31 -42.46 22.24
CA HIS A 162 -11.34 -42.80 23.23
C HIS A 162 -11.69 -41.62 24.15
N VAL A 163 -10.75 -40.68 24.41
CA VAL A 163 -11.03 -39.47 25.19
C VAL A 163 -11.93 -38.52 24.41
N THR A 164 -11.73 -38.45 23.08
CA THR A 164 -12.60 -37.68 22.19
C THR A 164 -14.01 -38.29 22.14
N GLU A 165 -14.12 -39.62 22.12
CA GLU A 165 -15.41 -40.31 22.21
C GLU A 165 -16.14 -39.97 23.51
N ILE A 166 -15.46 -40.05 24.66
CA ILE A 166 -16.04 -39.71 25.97
C ILE A 166 -16.50 -38.26 26.00
N ALA A 167 -15.67 -37.32 25.53
CA ALA A 167 -16.02 -35.89 25.48
C ALA A 167 -17.25 -35.65 24.58
N ARG A 168 -17.28 -36.25 23.39
CA ARG A 168 -18.40 -36.16 22.45
C ARG A 168 -19.67 -36.77 23.01
N GLU A 169 -19.59 -37.95 23.63
CA GLU A 169 -20.74 -38.66 24.19
C GLU A 169 -21.36 -37.89 25.36
N ARG A 170 -20.53 -37.41 26.30
CA ARG A 170 -20.98 -36.62 27.44
C ARG A 170 -21.66 -35.33 27.01
N GLU A 171 -21.06 -34.62 26.06
CA GLU A 171 -21.61 -33.38 25.55
C GLU A 171 -22.91 -33.60 24.77
N ALA A 172 -22.96 -34.59 23.87
CA ALA A 172 -24.09 -34.80 22.97
C ALA A 172 -25.27 -35.55 23.62
N LEU A 173 -25.02 -36.57 24.46
CA LEU A 173 -26.08 -37.38 25.06
C LEU A 173 -26.45 -36.95 26.48
N ARG A 174 -25.48 -36.48 27.27
CA ARG A 174 -25.69 -36.18 28.71
C ARG A 174 -25.78 -34.67 29.00
N GLY A 175 -25.53 -33.82 27.99
CA GLY A 175 -25.46 -32.37 28.16
C GLY A 175 -24.32 -31.91 29.08
N ASP A 176 -23.35 -32.78 29.34
CA ASP A 176 -22.23 -32.51 30.23
C ASP A 176 -21.03 -31.98 29.44
N THR A 177 -20.82 -30.66 29.53
CA THR A 177 -19.71 -29.95 28.87
C THR A 177 -18.45 -29.86 29.74
N THR A 178 -18.38 -30.51 30.91
CA THR A 178 -17.29 -30.31 31.88
C THR A 178 -15.90 -30.58 31.29
N LEU A 179 -15.72 -31.72 30.63
CA LEU A 179 -14.44 -32.11 30.02
C LEU A 179 -14.03 -31.14 28.89
N SER A 180 -14.96 -30.80 27.99
CA SER A 180 -14.72 -29.84 26.91
C SER A 180 -14.34 -28.46 27.47
N ASN A 181 -15.08 -27.96 28.47
CA ASN A 181 -14.81 -26.66 29.10
C ASN A 181 -13.48 -26.63 29.86
N PHE A 182 -13.10 -27.74 30.50
CA PHE A 182 -11.80 -27.86 31.18
C PHE A 182 -10.64 -27.75 30.17
N LEU A 183 -10.72 -28.46 29.05
CA LEU A 183 -9.71 -28.39 28.00
C LEU A 183 -9.68 -27.01 27.32
N ASP A 184 -10.85 -26.37 27.18
CA ASP A 184 -10.96 -25.04 26.59
C ASP A 184 -10.27 -23.94 27.40
N VAL A 185 -9.98 -24.15 28.69
CA VAL A 185 -9.10 -23.25 29.46
C VAL A 185 -7.72 -23.15 28.82
N PHE A 186 -7.19 -24.28 28.33
CA PHE A 186 -5.90 -24.34 27.65
C PHE A 186 -6.02 -23.95 26.18
N HIS A 187 -7.06 -24.44 25.48
CA HIS A 187 -7.26 -24.13 24.06
C HIS A 187 -7.45 -22.65 23.80
N HIS A 188 -8.20 -21.95 24.66
CA HIS A 188 -8.47 -20.53 24.46
C HIS A 188 -7.18 -19.72 24.38
N ARG A 189 -6.25 -19.93 25.33
CA ARG A 189 -4.98 -19.20 25.35
C ARG A 189 -4.05 -19.65 24.22
N SER A 190 -3.96 -20.95 23.94
CA SER A 190 -3.09 -21.45 22.87
C SER A 190 -3.53 -20.96 21.49
N LEU A 191 -4.84 -20.96 21.20
CA LEU A 191 -5.41 -20.48 19.95
C LEU A 191 -5.29 -18.96 19.79
N ALA A 192 -5.50 -18.20 20.86
CA ALA A 192 -5.26 -16.75 20.85
C ALA A 192 -3.78 -16.43 20.57
N LEU A 193 -2.85 -17.18 21.16
CA LEU A 193 -1.41 -17.03 20.90
C LEU A 193 -1.01 -17.49 19.50
N LEU A 194 -1.63 -18.53 18.95
CA LEU A 194 -1.44 -18.96 17.58
C LEU A 194 -1.81 -17.85 16.60
N TYR A 195 -2.99 -17.24 16.77
CA TYR A 195 -3.38 -16.08 15.98
C TYR A 195 -2.39 -14.92 16.16
N ARG A 196 -1.97 -14.63 17.39
CA ARG A 196 -1.01 -13.56 17.66
C ARG A 196 0.34 -13.78 16.96
N ALA A 197 0.84 -15.02 16.95
CA ALA A 197 2.06 -15.38 16.24
C ALA A 197 1.90 -15.14 14.73
N TRP A 198 0.79 -15.60 14.14
CA TRP A 198 0.46 -15.34 12.73
C TRP A 198 0.37 -13.84 12.44
N ALA A 199 -0.38 -13.08 13.24
CA ALA A 199 -0.57 -11.64 13.06
C ALA A 199 0.74 -10.86 13.18
N SER A 200 1.66 -11.31 14.05
CA SER A 200 2.98 -10.67 14.22
C SER A 200 3.89 -10.83 13.00
N ALA A 201 3.69 -11.86 12.18
CA ALA A 201 4.44 -12.09 10.95
C ALA A 201 3.79 -11.43 9.73
N GLN A 202 2.58 -10.88 9.86
CA GLN A 202 1.79 -10.42 8.72
C GLN A 202 1.68 -8.89 8.66
N ALA A 203 2.35 -8.29 7.68
CA ALA A 203 2.32 -6.84 7.46
C ALA A 203 0.90 -6.30 7.28
N ALA A 204 0.06 -6.97 6.47
CA ALA A 204 -1.31 -6.54 6.22
C ALA A 204 -2.20 -6.57 7.47
N ALA A 205 -2.01 -7.53 8.37
CA ALA A 205 -2.79 -7.61 9.61
C ALA A 205 -2.38 -6.50 10.61
N SER A 206 -1.10 -6.11 10.58
CA SER A 206 -0.59 -5.02 11.40
C SER A 206 -1.20 -3.66 11.03
N LEU A 207 -1.57 -3.46 9.75
CA LEU A 207 -2.19 -2.22 9.25
C LEU A 207 -3.64 -2.01 9.73
N ASP A 208 -4.33 -3.08 10.13
CA ASP A 208 -5.68 -2.98 10.69
C ASP A 208 -5.68 -2.16 12.01
N ARG A 209 -4.51 -2.02 12.65
CA ARG A 209 -4.30 -1.24 13.88
C ARG A 209 -3.10 -0.30 13.74
N PRO A 210 -3.31 0.91 13.20
CA PRO A 210 -2.22 1.87 12.93
C PRO A 210 -1.31 2.17 14.14
N ASP A 211 -1.88 2.22 15.35
CA ASP A 211 -1.12 2.51 16.58
C ASP A 211 -0.17 1.37 17.01
N HIS A 212 -0.43 0.15 16.54
CA HIS A 212 0.35 -1.05 16.84
C HIS A 212 1.17 -1.55 15.64
N ASP A 213 1.26 -0.76 14.56
CA ASP A 213 1.95 -1.16 13.35
C ASP A 213 3.48 -1.19 13.53
N ARG A 214 4.04 -2.40 13.57
CA ARG A 214 5.49 -2.62 13.70
C ARG A 214 6.19 -2.66 12.34
N PHE A 215 5.53 -3.14 11.30
CA PHE A 215 6.15 -3.31 9.98
C PHE A 215 6.48 -1.97 9.36
N SER A 216 5.52 -1.03 9.35
CA SER A 216 5.79 0.33 8.87
C SER A 216 6.87 1.04 9.68
N PHE A 217 6.93 0.76 11.00
CA PHE A 217 8.00 1.27 11.84
C PHE A 217 9.36 0.74 11.41
N TYR A 218 9.51 -0.57 11.19
CA TYR A 218 10.78 -1.14 10.74
C TYR A 218 11.21 -0.64 9.37
N VAL A 219 10.28 -0.58 8.39
CA VAL A 219 10.55 -0.01 7.05
C VAL A 219 10.95 1.46 7.16
N GLY A 220 10.30 2.22 8.02
CA GLY A 220 10.66 3.61 8.31
C GLY A 220 12.08 3.74 8.88
N CYS A 221 12.44 2.89 9.84
CA CYS A 221 13.80 2.89 10.41
C CYS A 221 14.87 2.56 9.37
N VAL A 222 14.65 1.57 8.50
CA VAL A 222 15.61 1.19 7.44
C VAL A 222 15.78 2.31 6.42
N SER A 223 14.71 3.03 6.09
CA SER A 223 14.75 4.18 5.16
C SER A 223 15.22 5.49 5.81
N GLY A 224 15.63 5.48 7.08
CA GLY A 224 15.98 6.69 7.83
C GLY A 224 14.80 7.60 8.18
N THR A 225 13.57 7.19 7.86
CA THR A 225 12.33 7.94 8.10
C THR A 225 11.58 7.38 9.33
N SER A 226 11.95 7.80 10.54
CA SER A 226 11.24 7.30 11.73
C SER A 226 9.82 7.90 11.83
N PRO A 227 8.74 7.09 11.81
CA PRO A 227 7.37 7.60 11.88
C PRO A 227 7.04 8.28 13.22
N ARG A 228 7.85 8.05 14.27
CA ARG A 228 7.69 8.69 15.59
C ARG A 228 8.31 10.08 15.66
N ARG A 229 9.34 10.37 14.86
CA ARG A 229 10.09 11.64 14.91
C ARG A 229 9.58 12.68 13.92
N ASP A 230 8.85 12.23 12.90
CA ASP A 230 8.69 12.98 11.66
C ASP A 230 7.23 13.28 11.30
N ARG A 231 6.38 13.42 12.33
CA ARG A 231 4.97 13.88 12.24
C ARG A 231 4.83 15.28 11.64
N THR A 232 5.93 16.00 11.47
CA THR A 232 6.00 17.35 10.88
C THR A 232 6.02 17.35 9.35
N VAL A 233 6.31 16.20 8.72
CA VAL A 233 6.34 16.08 7.27
C VAL A 233 4.92 15.87 6.75
N ARG A 234 4.46 16.79 5.91
CA ARG A 234 3.09 16.85 5.34
C ARG A 234 2.75 15.72 4.36
N LEU A 235 3.52 14.65 4.34
CA LEU A 235 3.32 13.51 3.46
C LEU A 235 2.61 12.38 4.23
N PRO A 236 1.56 11.75 3.66
CA PRO A 236 0.97 10.55 4.25
C PRO A 236 2.03 9.47 4.51
N SER A 237 1.93 8.80 5.66
CA SER A 237 2.91 7.82 6.15
C SER A 237 3.25 6.75 5.10
N HIS A 238 2.25 6.11 4.49
CA HIS A 238 2.46 5.06 3.50
C HIS A 238 3.11 5.54 2.21
N ALA A 239 2.88 6.78 1.79
CA ALA A 239 3.55 7.31 0.61
C ALA A 239 5.05 7.50 0.84
N ARG A 240 5.45 7.88 2.06
CA ARG A 240 6.87 7.96 2.43
C ARG A 240 7.52 6.58 2.51
N LEU A 241 6.78 5.61 3.04
CA LEU A 241 7.27 4.23 3.16
C LEU A 241 7.41 3.59 1.79
N ALA A 242 6.49 3.87 0.86
CA ALA A 242 6.58 3.42 -0.53
C ALA A 242 7.84 3.96 -1.23
N SER A 243 8.22 5.22 -0.98
CA SER A 243 9.49 5.79 -1.46
C SER A 243 10.71 5.32 -0.67
N GLY A 244 10.52 4.65 0.46
CA GLY A 244 11.57 4.33 1.43
C GLY A 244 12.68 3.44 0.87
N VAL A 245 12.37 2.56 -0.09
CA VAL A 245 13.35 1.70 -0.76
C VAL A 245 14.44 2.53 -1.46
N HIS A 246 14.04 3.64 -2.08
CA HIS A 246 14.98 4.52 -2.77
C HIS A 246 15.81 5.38 -1.82
N LEU A 247 15.35 5.54 -0.57
CA LEU A 247 16.03 6.34 0.43
C LEU A 247 17.16 5.58 1.14
N VAL A 248 17.20 4.24 1.02
CA VAL A 248 18.24 3.39 1.61
C VAL A 248 19.61 3.62 0.94
N HIS A 249 19.61 3.99 -0.33
CA HIS A 249 20.84 4.27 -1.07
C HIS A 249 21.38 5.66 -0.71
N GLU A 250 22.70 5.74 -0.48
CA GLU A 250 23.39 7.02 -0.27
C GLU A 250 23.32 7.91 -1.52
N ALA A 251 23.53 7.32 -2.71
CA ALA A 251 23.34 8.00 -3.98
C ALA A 251 21.85 8.21 -4.27
N ARG A 252 21.46 9.46 -4.54
CA ARG A 252 20.08 9.83 -4.89
C ARG A 252 19.87 9.72 -6.38
N ASN A 253 19.22 8.63 -6.79
CA ASN A 253 18.97 8.38 -8.21
C ASN A 253 17.81 9.25 -8.74
N PRO A 254 17.93 9.84 -9.94
CA PRO A 254 16.88 10.64 -10.56
C PRO A 254 15.66 9.78 -10.92
N ASP A 255 15.87 8.59 -11.48
CA ASP A 255 14.80 7.66 -11.85
C ASP A 255 13.90 7.29 -10.66
N ALA A 256 14.50 7.14 -9.47
CA ALA A 256 13.76 6.83 -8.26
C ALA A 256 12.79 7.95 -7.87
N LEU A 257 13.23 9.21 -7.98
CA LEU A 257 12.37 10.36 -7.71
C LEU A 257 11.27 10.45 -8.77
N ALA A 258 11.61 10.29 -10.05
CA ALA A 258 10.64 10.27 -11.14
C ALA A 258 9.57 9.18 -10.94
N MET A 259 9.97 7.94 -10.64
CA MET A 259 9.06 6.83 -10.36
C MET A 259 8.16 7.09 -9.14
N THR A 260 8.74 7.63 -8.06
CA THR A 260 7.99 7.92 -6.84
C THR A 260 6.92 8.99 -7.08
N VAL A 261 7.27 10.05 -7.81
CA VAL A 261 6.34 11.10 -8.19
C VAL A 261 5.27 10.55 -9.13
N ALA A 262 5.67 9.77 -10.14
CA ALA A 262 4.73 9.20 -11.10
C ALA A 262 3.70 8.28 -10.44
N HIS A 263 4.15 7.39 -9.54
CA HIS A 263 3.27 6.50 -8.79
C HIS A 263 2.34 7.28 -7.85
N ARG A 264 2.83 8.36 -7.22
CA ARG A 264 2.04 9.11 -6.25
C ARG A 264 0.94 9.95 -6.89
N PHE A 265 1.23 10.58 -8.02
CA PHE A 265 0.30 11.50 -8.69
C PHE A 265 -0.42 10.86 -9.87
N GLY A 266 -0.04 9.64 -10.27
CA GLY A 266 -0.67 8.93 -11.39
C GLY A 266 -0.36 9.57 -12.74
N VAL A 267 0.72 10.34 -12.85
CA VAL A 267 1.12 11.09 -14.05
C VAL A 267 2.55 10.72 -14.46
N PRO A 268 2.89 10.70 -15.75
CA PRO A 268 4.27 10.45 -16.15
C PRO A 268 5.18 11.57 -15.62
N ALA A 269 6.35 11.18 -15.12
CA ALA A 269 7.35 12.09 -14.60
C ALA A 269 8.73 11.70 -15.15
N ARG A 270 9.53 12.70 -15.51
CA ARG A 270 10.94 12.53 -15.87
C ARG A 270 11.78 13.61 -15.21
N ILE A 271 13.08 13.33 -15.04
CA ILE A 271 14.03 14.31 -14.54
C ILE A 271 15.02 14.62 -15.64
N ASP A 272 15.09 15.88 -16.01
CA ASP A 272 16.12 16.40 -16.90
C ASP A 272 17.25 16.93 -16.02
N GLU A 273 18.35 16.19 -16.00
CA GLU A 273 19.57 16.52 -15.26
C GLU A 273 20.28 17.72 -15.89
N TRP A 274 21.06 18.45 -15.07
CA TRP A 274 21.92 19.54 -15.50
C TRP A 274 21.21 20.73 -16.16
N SER A 275 20.14 21.23 -15.53
CA SER A 275 19.45 22.43 -16.00
C SER A 275 20.35 23.65 -15.84
N LEU A 276 20.48 24.43 -16.91
CA LEU A 276 21.17 25.72 -16.87
C LEU A 276 20.48 26.66 -15.86
N HIS A 277 21.29 27.32 -15.04
CA HIS A 277 20.92 28.38 -14.11
C HIS A 277 21.94 29.51 -14.20
N TRP A 278 21.51 30.73 -13.90
CA TRP A 278 22.39 31.90 -13.83
C TRP A 278 22.54 32.33 -12.37
N THR A 279 23.74 32.15 -11.82
CA THR A 279 24.04 32.56 -10.45
C THR A 279 24.57 33.98 -10.45
N VAL A 280 23.94 34.85 -9.64
CA VAL A 280 24.38 36.24 -9.47
C VAL A 280 25.67 36.28 -8.66
N LEU A 281 26.69 36.95 -9.20
CA LEU A 281 27.95 37.17 -8.51
C LEU A 281 27.80 38.31 -7.49
N PRO A 282 28.17 38.07 -6.21
CA PRO A 282 28.33 39.15 -5.24
C PRO A 282 29.27 40.24 -5.78
N PRO A 283 29.05 41.53 -5.47
CA PRO A 283 29.88 42.63 -5.97
C PRO A 283 31.38 42.46 -5.71
N LYS A 284 31.74 41.73 -4.65
CA LYS A 284 33.14 41.44 -4.29
C LYS A 284 33.83 40.45 -5.24
N LEU A 285 33.06 39.61 -5.94
CA LEU A 285 33.54 38.60 -6.88
C LEU A 285 33.44 39.04 -8.34
N GLN A 286 32.85 40.22 -8.59
CA GLN A 286 32.78 40.78 -9.94
C GLN A 286 34.16 41.27 -10.39
N CYS A 287 34.44 41.12 -11.68
CA CYS A 287 35.64 41.67 -12.29
C CYS A 287 35.47 43.18 -12.49
N ARG A 288 36.40 43.96 -11.95
CA ARG A 288 36.42 45.43 -12.09
C ARG A 288 37.82 45.86 -12.53
N ALA A 289 37.87 46.64 -13.60
CA ALA A 289 39.11 47.18 -14.11
C ALA A 289 39.74 48.14 -13.09
N GLY A 290 41.05 48.00 -12.84
CA GLY A 290 41.80 48.82 -11.89
C GLY A 290 41.79 48.31 -10.44
N GLU A 291 41.14 47.18 -10.14
CA GLU A 291 41.20 46.55 -8.80
C GLU A 291 42.24 45.41 -8.77
N GLU A 292 43.12 45.40 -7.76
CA GLU A 292 44.06 44.30 -7.50
C GLU A 292 43.38 43.16 -6.72
N ARG A 293 42.52 42.40 -7.41
CA ARG A 293 41.84 41.23 -6.84
C ARG A 293 42.03 40.00 -7.72
N MET A 294 41.94 38.81 -7.13
CA MET A 294 41.94 37.55 -7.90
C MET A 294 40.83 37.51 -8.97
N SER A 295 39.68 38.14 -8.71
CA SER A 295 38.58 38.29 -9.68
C SER A 295 38.88 39.24 -10.84
N ALA A 296 40.01 39.94 -10.83
CA ALA A 296 40.48 40.80 -11.92
C ALA A 296 41.65 40.17 -12.71
N ILE A 297 42.14 39.00 -12.29
CA ILE A 297 43.25 38.30 -12.94
C ILE A 297 42.70 37.28 -13.94
N LEU A 298 43.11 37.41 -15.20
CA LEU A 298 42.80 36.44 -16.25
C LEU A 298 43.41 35.07 -15.90
N GLY A 299 42.59 34.01 -15.94
CA GLY A 299 42.99 32.66 -15.53
C GLY A 299 43.02 32.43 -14.02
N GLY A 300 42.95 33.49 -13.20
CA GLY A 300 42.89 33.39 -11.73
C GLY A 300 41.47 33.48 -11.15
N GLY A 301 40.52 34.01 -11.91
CA GLY A 301 39.13 34.17 -11.45
C GLY A 301 38.33 35.27 -12.13
N ALA A 302 38.88 35.93 -13.16
CA ALA A 302 38.14 36.93 -13.93
C ALA A 302 36.93 36.31 -14.65
N VAL A 303 35.75 36.84 -14.37
CA VAL A 303 34.48 36.47 -15.02
C VAL A 303 33.86 37.70 -15.67
N LEU A 304 33.26 37.50 -16.85
CA LEU A 304 32.56 38.53 -17.58
C LEU A 304 31.11 38.69 -17.07
N GLY A 305 30.75 39.92 -16.70
CA GLY A 305 29.38 40.27 -16.30
C GLY A 305 29.08 40.04 -14.81
N GLU A 306 27.80 40.16 -14.47
CA GLU A 306 27.31 40.08 -13.09
C GLU A 306 26.80 38.68 -12.71
N GLN A 307 26.78 37.74 -13.67
CA GLN A 307 26.21 36.40 -13.49
C GLN A 307 27.05 35.33 -14.17
N VAL A 308 27.06 34.12 -13.59
CA VAL A 308 27.78 32.96 -14.15
C VAL A 308 26.79 31.85 -14.49
N PRO A 309 26.90 31.24 -15.68
CA PRO A 309 26.09 30.08 -16.01
C PRO A 309 26.59 28.84 -15.26
N GLY A 310 25.70 28.18 -14.54
CA GLY A 310 25.93 26.91 -13.86
C GLY A 310 24.97 25.82 -14.34
N LYS A 311 25.41 24.57 -14.34
CA LYS A 311 24.55 23.39 -14.62
C LYS A 311 24.58 22.31 -13.54
N MET A 312 25.47 22.41 -12.55
CA MET A 312 25.73 21.30 -11.62
C MET A 312 24.72 21.18 -10.47
N HIS A 313 24.14 22.29 -10.03
CA HIS A 313 23.32 22.33 -8.81
C HIS A 313 21.81 22.45 -9.07
N ARG A 314 21.37 22.32 -10.34
CA ARG A 314 19.96 22.48 -10.71
C ARG A 314 19.47 21.38 -11.66
N PHE A 315 18.30 20.82 -11.38
CA PHE A 315 17.61 19.88 -12.26
C PHE A 315 16.19 20.35 -12.61
N CYS A 316 15.57 19.76 -13.62
CA CYS A 316 14.17 20.01 -13.98
C CYS A 316 13.35 18.75 -13.80
N LEU A 317 12.34 18.79 -12.94
CA LEU A 317 11.31 17.77 -12.85
C LEU A 317 10.23 18.10 -13.88
N VAL A 318 10.06 17.24 -14.87
CA VAL A 318 9.02 17.38 -15.89
C VAL A 318 7.88 16.44 -15.57
N LEU A 319 6.66 16.98 -15.45
CA LEU A 319 5.44 16.23 -15.22
C LEU A 319 4.51 16.36 -16.41
N GLY A 320 4.04 15.23 -16.93
CA GLY A 320 3.01 15.20 -17.95
C GLY A 320 3.25 14.16 -19.04
N PRO A 321 2.30 14.05 -19.98
CA PRO A 321 1.20 14.98 -20.23
C PRO A 321 0.05 14.93 -19.20
N LEU A 322 -0.35 16.09 -18.69
CA LEU A 322 -1.40 16.31 -17.68
C LEU A 322 -2.73 16.71 -18.31
N ASP A 323 -3.84 16.44 -17.61
CA ASP A 323 -5.12 17.09 -17.88
C ASP A 323 -5.21 18.47 -17.21
N ILE A 324 -6.18 19.29 -17.58
CA ILE A 324 -6.31 20.66 -17.06
C ILE A 324 -6.57 20.69 -15.54
N GLU A 325 -7.29 19.70 -15.00
CA GLU A 325 -7.59 19.64 -13.58
C GLU A 325 -6.35 19.34 -12.74
N THR A 326 -5.57 18.31 -13.12
CA THR A 326 -4.32 17.96 -12.45
C THR A 326 -3.27 19.05 -12.63
N TYR A 327 -3.24 19.67 -13.80
CA TYR A 327 -2.40 20.83 -14.07
C TYR A 327 -2.65 21.95 -13.04
N HIS A 328 -3.91 22.37 -12.86
CA HIS A 328 -4.26 23.40 -11.86
C HIS A 328 -3.92 22.99 -10.42
N ARG A 329 -4.06 21.71 -10.06
CA ARG A 329 -3.70 21.20 -8.73
C ARG A 329 -2.20 21.24 -8.44
N LEU A 330 -1.35 21.22 -9.46
CA LEU A 330 0.11 21.29 -9.37
C LEU A 330 0.68 22.71 -9.54
N THR A 331 -0.13 23.70 -9.88
CA THR A 331 0.28 25.12 -9.93
C THR A 331 0.58 25.69 -8.54
N PRO A 332 1.21 26.88 -8.42
CA PRO A 332 1.47 27.53 -7.13
C PRO A 332 0.26 27.90 -6.27
N ARG A 333 -0.97 27.75 -6.79
CA ARG A 333 -2.22 27.89 -6.02
C ARG A 333 -2.90 26.56 -5.73
N GLY A 334 -2.40 25.48 -6.30
CA GLY A 334 -2.96 24.14 -6.17
C GLY A 334 -2.61 23.47 -4.85
N ALA A 335 -3.44 22.49 -4.47
CA ALA A 335 -3.31 21.78 -3.21
C ALA A 335 -2.16 20.74 -3.20
N ASP A 336 -1.77 20.25 -4.38
CA ASP A 336 -0.86 19.11 -4.52
C ASP A 336 0.62 19.51 -4.62
N LEU A 337 0.91 20.76 -4.98
CA LEU A 337 2.29 21.26 -5.08
C LEU A 337 3.06 21.13 -3.76
N LEU A 338 2.43 21.41 -2.62
CA LEU A 338 3.09 21.24 -1.30
C LEU A 338 3.45 19.79 -1.02
N ARG A 339 2.64 18.83 -1.49
CA ARG A 339 2.92 17.40 -1.33
C ARG A 339 4.07 16.99 -2.24
N LEU A 340 4.12 17.52 -3.45
CA LEU A 340 5.22 17.30 -4.39
C LEU A 340 6.55 17.83 -3.82
N VAL A 341 6.57 19.07 -3.33
CA VAL A 341 7.76 19.67 -2.70
C VAL A 341 8.22 18.82 -1.51
N ALA A 342 7.29 18.38 -0.65
CA ALA A 342 7.64 17.54 0.49
C ALA A 342 8.23 16.18 0.07
N LEU A 343 7.80 15.63 -1.06
CA LEU A 343 8.32 14.37 -1.63
C LEU A 343 9.73 14.58 -2.18
N VAL A 344 9.95 15.64 -2.97
CA VAL A 344 11.27 15.99 -3.51
C VAL A 344 12.27 16.24 -2.39
N ARG A 345 11.89 17.02 -1.37
CA ARG A 345 12.73 17.27 -0.18
C ARG A 345 13.02 16.01 0.63
N ALA A 346 12.07 15.07 0.71
CA ALA A 346 12.30 13.80 1.39
C ALA A 346 13.34 12.92 0.66
N HIS A 347 13.45 13.07 -0.67
CA HIS A 347 14.39 12.30 -1.49
C HIS A 347 15.77 12.96 -1.61
N MET A 348 15.81 14.25 -1.95
CA MET A 348 17.03 14.99 -2.28
C MET A 348 17.53 15.90 -1.15
N GLY A 349 16.75 16.09 -0.08
CA GLY A 349 17.06 17.10 0.93
C GLY A 349 16.88 18.54 0.42
N LEU A 350 17.81 19.42 0.79
CA LEU A 350 17.83 20.85 0.40
C LEU A 350 19.12 21.22 -0.37
N GLU A 351 19.80 20.21 -0.93
CA GLU A 351 21.12 20.38 -1.54
C GLU A 351 21.07 20.93 -2.97
N TYR A 352 19.97 20.69 -3.68
CA TYR A 352 19.80 21.04 -5.09
C TYR A 352 18.65 22.02 -5.28
N GLU A 353 18.84 22.95 -6.21
CA GLU A 353 17.75 23.72 -6.76
C GLU A 353 17.00 22.89 -7.81
N TRP A 354 15.70 23.14 -7.97
CA TRP A 354 14.93 22.42 -8.96
C TRP A 354 13.82 23.25 -9.57
N LEU A 355 13.60 23.00 -10.85
CA LEU A 355 12.49 23.52 -11.62
C LEU A 355 11.40 22.46 -11.75
N LEU A 356 10.16 22.91 -11.76
CA LEU A 356 9.02 22.09 -12.14
C LEU A 356 8.51 22.57 -13.50
N GLU A 357 8.51 21.67 -14.47
CA GLU A 357 7.90 21.87 -15.78
C GLU A 357 6.62 21.03 -15.86
N LEU A 358 5.49 21.69 -16.07
CA LEU A 358 4.19 21.05 -16.24
C LEU A 358 3.84 21.00 -17.73
N GLN A 359 3.77 19.80 -18.29
CA GLN A 359 3.37 19.55 -19.66
C GLN A 359 1.89 19.15 -19.70
N ILE A 360 1.09 19.85 -20.51
CA ILE A 360 -0.36 19.62 -20.66
C ILE A 360 -0.64 18.87 -21.96
N ARG A 361 -1.72 18.07 -21.98
CA ARG A 361 -2.23 17.51 -23.23
C ARG A 361 -2.68 18.65 -24.16
N PRO A 362 -2.38 18.55 -25.48
CA PRO A 362 -2.74 19.60 -26.43
C PRO A 362 -4.26 19.85 -26.50
N GLN A 363 -5.08 18.83 -26.23
CA GLN A 363 -6.55 18.92 -26.23
C GLN A 363 -7.11 19.71 -25.03
N ASP A 364 -6.38 19.70 -23.92
CA ASP A 364 -6.78 20.35 -22.67
C ASP A 364 -6.20 21.78 -22.56
N ALA A 365 -5.23 22.12 -23.41
CA ALA A 365 -4.65 23.45 -23.55
C ALA A 365 -5.61 24.39 -24.29
N THR A 366 -6.63 24.89 -23.60
CA THR A 366 -7.60 25.83 -24.17
C THR A 366 -6.94 27.17 -24.51
N CYS A 367 -7.17 27.67 -25.72
CA CYS A 367 -6.66 28.96 -26.16
C CYS A 367 -7.22 30.08 -25.29
N ALA A 368 -6.34 30.96 -24.81
CA ALA A 368 -6.71 32.13 -24.05
C ALA A 368 -7.57 33.07 -24.90
N SER A 369 -8.73 33.46 -24.36
CA SER A 369 -9.60 34.47 -24.95
C SER A 369 -9.66 35.71 -24.06
N LEU A 370 -9.75 36.89 -24.68
CA LEU A 370 -9.89 38.16 -23.96
C LEU A 370 -11.20 38.17 -23.16
N GLY A 371 -11.11 38.42 -21.85
CA GLY A 371 -12.24 38.42 -20.92
C GLY A 371 -12.42 37.12 -20.15
N ASP A 372 -11.63 36.09 -20.45
CA ASP A 372 -11.63 34.84 -19.69
C ASP A 372 -10.80 34.95 -18.40
N HIS A 373 -10.99 34.00 -17.48
CA HIS A 373 -10.32 33.95 -16.17
C HIS A 373 -8.92 33.30 -16.21
N GLN A 374 -8.37 33.05 -17.40
CA GLN A 374 -7.04 32.45 -17.57
C GLN A 374 -5.93 33.43 -17.16
N GLN A 375 -4.92 32.91 -16.44
CA GLN A 375 -3.79 33.72 -15.95
C GLN A 375 -2.59 33.63 -16.89
N LEU A 376 -2.05 34.79 -17.28
CA LEU A 376 -0.86 34.87 -18.12
C LEU A 376 0.34 34.19 -17.43
N GLY A 377 1.03 33.33 -18.18
CA GLY A 377 2.17 32.55 -17.67
C GLY A 377 1.80 31.39 -16.75
N TRP A 378 0.50 31.13 -16.55
CA TRP A 378 0.00 30.07 -15.67
C TRP A 378 -0.96 29.12 -16.36
N SER A 379 -1.91 29.62 -17.16
CA SER A 379 -2.93 28.77 -17.79
C SER A 379 -3.47 29.37 -19.08
N GLY A 380 -2.68 30.23 -19.72
CA GLY A 380 -3.04 30.90 -20.96
C GLY A 380 -2.12 30.46 -22.09
N TRP A 381 -2.69 29.78 -23.08
CA TRP A 381 -1.99 29.38 -24.30
C TRP A 381 -2.50 30.19 -25.50
N LEU A 382 -1.61 30.52 -26.42
CA LEU A 382 -1.97 31.19 -27.67
C LEU A 382 -2.00 30.16 -28.80
N GLY A 383 -3.19 29.97 -29.39
CA GLY A 383 -3.39 29.04 -30.50
C GLY A 383 -3.46 27.57 -30.09
N GLU A 384 -3.35 26.70 -31.10
CA GLU A 384 -3.38 25.24 -30.95
C GLU A 384 -1.99 24.63 -31.17
N SER A 385 -1.73 23.47 -30.55
CA SER A 385 -0.47 22.75 -30.74
C SER A 385 -0.37 22.22 -32.18
N PRO A 386 0.63 22.64 -32.99
CA PRO A 386 0.69 22.33 -34.41
C PRO A 386 0.96 20.85 -34.71
N ALA A 387 1.54 20.09 -33.77
CA ALA A 387 1.96 18.70 -33.96
C ALA A 387 1.23 17.69 -33.05
N GLY A 388 0.27 18.15 -32.22
CA GLY A 388 -0.36 17.29 -31.22
C GLY A 388 0.60 16.81 -30.12
N GLU A 389 1.76 17.46 -29.98
CA GLU A 389 2.72 17.18 -28.92
C GLU A 389 2.27 17.82 -27.59
N PRO A 390 2.67 17.24 -26.44
CA PRO A 390 2.45 17.86 -25.13
C PRO A 390 3.01 19.29 -25.09
N VAL A 391 2.18 20.23 -24.64
CA VAL A 391 2.56 21.64 -24.59
C VAL A 391 3.17 21.94 -23.23
N VAL A 392 4.31 22.63 -23.21
CA VAL A 392 4.88 23.15 -21.95
C VAL A 392 3.96 24.26 -21.44
N GLY A 393 3.29 24.02 -20.32
CA GLY A 393 2.37 24.98 -19.71
C GLY A 393 3.09 25.97 -18.82
N MET A 394 3.70 25.49 -17.74
CA MET A 394 4.38 26.35 -16.77
C MET A 394 5.72 25.74 -16.37
N ARG A 395 6.75 26.59 -16.28
CA ARG A 395 8.06 26.22 -15.72
C ARG A 395 8.43 27.22 -14.63
N PHE A 396 8.63 26.73 -13.40
CA PHE A 396 8.89 27.59 -12.25
C PHE A 396 9.69 26.88 -11.16
N GLU A 397 10.19 27.65 -10.18
CA GLU A 397 10.88 27.15 -8.99
C GLU A 397 9.88 26.96 -7.84
N PRO A 398 9.50 25.73 -7.46
CA PRO A 398 8.43 25.50 -6.49
C PRO A 398 8.79 25.96 -5.07
N GLU A 399 10.07 25.93 -4.73
CA GLU A 399 10.60 26.29 -3.42
C GLU A 399 10.28 27.74 -3.03
N LEU A 400 10.19 28.66 -4.00
CA LEU A 400 9.84 30.06 -3.78
C LEU A 400 8.39 30.24 -3.28
N TYR A 401 7.48 29.34 -3.68
CA TYR A 401 6.05 29.44 -3.38
C TYR A 401 5.64 28.75 -2.07
N VAL A 402 6.54 27.96 -1.45
CA VAL A 402 6.23 27.17 -0.25
C VAL A 402 5.73 28.04 0.90
N LYS A 403 6.36 29.20 1.16
CA LYS A 403 5.95 30.10 2.25
C LYS A 403 4.53 30.63 2.05
N GLN A 404 4.16 30.98 0.81
CA GLN A 404 2.83 31.47 0.47
C GLN A 404 1.77 30.36 0.60
N LEU A 405 2.05 29.18 0.06
CA LEU A 405 1.18 28.01 0.13
C LEU A 405 0.89 27.57 1.57
N VAL A 406 1.90 27.59 2.43
CA VAL A 406 1.76 27.26 3.86
C VAL A 406 0.84 28.26 4.58
N ARG A 407 0.89 29.55 4.22
CA ARG A 407 0.00 30.59 4.78
C ARG A 407 -1.44 30.38 4.31
N ASN A 408 -1.65 30.16 3.02
CA ASN A 408 -2.98 29.96 2.44
C ASN A 408 -3.68 28.73 3.06
N MET A 409 -2.96 27.61 3.25
CA MET A 409 -3.54 26.43 3.91
C MET A 409 -4.00 26.70 5.34
N LYS A 410 -3.24 27.50 6.12
CA LYS A 410 -3.62 27.85 7.49
C LYS A 410 -4.86 28.74 7.55
N GLN A 411 -5.12 29.52 6.50
CA GLN A 411 -6.31 30.35 6.38
C GLN A 411 -7.54 29.56 5.96
N VAL A 412 -7.39 28.51 5.14
CA VAL A 412 -8.50 27.62 4.72
C VAL A 412 -8.94 26.65 5.83
N GLN A 413 -8.08 26.37 6.81
CA GLN A 413 -8.39 25.51 7.97
C GLN A 413 -9.01 26.26 9.17
N ARG A 414 -9.13 27.60 9.07
CA ARG A 414 -9.88 28.44 10.01
C ARG A 414 -11.22 28.79 9.38
#